data_AF-A0A350UGD1-F1
#
_entry.id   AF-A0A350UGD1-F1
#
_cell.length_a   1.000
_cell.length_b   1.000
_cell.length_c   1.000
_cell.angle_alpha   90.00
_cell.angle_beta   90.00
_cell.angle_gamma   90.00
#
_symmetry.space_group_name_H-M   'P 1'
#
loop_
_entity.id
_entity.type
_entity.pdbx_description
1 polymer ?
#
loop_
_entity_poly.entity_id
_entity_poly.type
_entity_poly.pdbx_seq_one_letter_code
_entity_poly.pdbx_strand_id
1 'polypeptide(L)'
;MRFSWKRFAPVMILALAVPVLFGQEATPRFTQVEPMLGKAGTEITVTGEHIGKDLVAELYFTDGKTDIKTPMLTQTDTTITCKIPANVKPGVRYRLMVLTKGKEPRLIEQPVRVEIEGEETEEEEETKTPTGL
;
A
#
# COMPACT_ATOMS: atom_id res chain seq x y z
N MET A 1 45.51 -29.71 -57.77
CA MET A 1 44.23 -30.33 -57.40
C MET A 1 43.27 -29.25 -56.94
N ARG A 2 42.13 -29.07 -57.60
CA ARG A 2 41.16 -28.00 -57.33
C ARG A 2 40.10 -28.54 -56.36
N PHE A 3 40.25 -28.26 -55.07
CA PHE A 3 39.26 -28.66 -54.06
C PHE A 3 38.00 -27.81 -54.22
N SER A 4 36.94 -28.44 -54.70
CA SER A 4 35.62 -27.84 -54.93
C SER A 4 34.93 -27.55 -53.61
N TRP A 5 35.12 -26.34 -53.06
CA TRP A 5 34.43 -25.79 -51.88
C TRP A 5 33.01 -25.31 -52.20
N LYS A 6 32.22 -26.16 -52.82
CA LYS A 6 30.78 -25.94 -52.95
C LYS A 6 30.15 -27.26 -52.59
N ARG A 7 29.69 -27.42 -51.33
CA ARG A 7 28.67 -28.36 -50.82
C ARG A 7 28.79 -28.58 -49.30
N PHE A 8 28.82 -27.54 -48.48
CA PHE A 8 28.43 -27.60 -47.07
C PHE A 8 27.88 -26.22 -46.71
N ALA A 9 26.63 -25.94 -47.12
CA ALA A 9 25.45 -26.08 -46.26
C ALA A 9 25.60 -25.24 -44.98
N PRO A 10 24.86 -24.13 -44.85
CA PRO A 10 25.08 -23.14 -43.79
C PRO A 10 24.75 -23.79 -42.45
N VAL A 11 25.74 -23.94 -41.58
CA VAL A 11 25.50 -24.26 -40.17
C VAL A 11 24.85 -23.03 -39.56
N MET A 12 23.52 -23.03 -39.61
CA MET A 12 22.58 -22.45 -38.65
C MET A 12 23.24 -21.64 -37.55
N ILE A 13 23.14 -20.32 -37.68
CA ILE A 13 23.24 -19.37 -36.58
C ILE A 13 22.13 -19.74 -35.59
N LEU A 14 22.44 -20.56 -34.59
CA LEU A 14 21.61 -20.73 -33.40
C LEU A 14 22.05 -19.65 -32.41
N ALA A 15 21.61 -18.42 -32.65
CA ALA A 15 21.63 -17.38 -31.63
C ALA A 15 20.68 -17.83 -30.51
N LEU A 16 21.24 -18.30 -29.40
CA LEU A 16 20.52 -18.49 -28.14
C LEU A 16 19.96 -17.13 -27.71
N ALA A 17 18.73 -16.84 -28.12
CA ALA A 17 17.93 -15.79 -27.53
C ALA A 17 17.57 -16.25 -26.12
N VAL A 18 18.40 -15.89 -25.14
CA VAL A 18 18.03 -16.00 -23.73
C VAL A 18 16.93 -14.96 -23.53
N PRO A 19 15.67 -15.34 -23.26
CA PRO A 19 14.70 -14.34 -22.86
C PRO A 19 15.17 -13.78 -21.52
N VAL A 20 15.62 -12.53 -21.53
CA VAL A 20 15.78 -11.78 -20.29
C VAL A 20 14.37 -11.57 -19.77
N LEU A 21 13.92 -12.48 -18.89
CA LEU A 21 12.74 -12.28 -18.07
C LEU A 21 13.07 -11.13 -17.13
N PHE A 22 12.91 -9.89 -17.62
CA PHE A 22 12.69 -8.76 -16.75
C PHE A 22 11.38 -9.06 -16.02
N GLY A 23 11.48 -9.54 -14.78
CA GLY A 23 10.32 -9.72 -13.93
C GLY A 23 9.57 -8.40 -13.90
N GLN A 24 8.37 -8.35 -14.46
CA GLN A 24 7.45 -7.26 -14.17
C GLN A 24 7.13 -7.39 -12.68
N GLU A 25 7.77 -6.59 -11.83
CA GLU A 25 7.43 -6.52 -10.42
C GLU A 25 5.97 -6.08 -10.33
N ALA A 26 5.12 -7.00 -9.86
CA ALA A 26 3.70 -6.74 -9.73
C ALA A 26 3.51 -5.54 -8.78
N THR A 27 2.73 -4.55 -9.23
CA THR A 27 2.55 -3.31 -8.48
C THR A 27 1.42 -3.48 -7.47
N PRO A 28 1.64 -3.21 -6.17
CA PRO A 28 0.59 -3.31 -5.17
C PRO A 28 -0.57 -2.36 -5.46
N ARG A 29 -1.79 -2.87 -5.33
CA ARG A 29 -3.02 -2.12 -5.58
C ARG A 29 -4.07 -2.40 -4.53
N PHE A 30 -4.53 -1.37 -3.83
CA PHE A 30 -5.63 -1.45 -2.88
C PHE A 30 -6.95 -1.16 -3.59
N THR A 31 -7.94 -1.98 -3.31
CA THR A 31 -9.28 -1.88 -3.90
C THR A 31 -10.31 -1.44 -2.88
N GLN A 32 -10.16 -1.81 -1.62
CA GLN A 32 -11.10 -1.47 -0.55
C GLN A 32 -10.39 -1.32 0.81
N VAL A 33 -10.97 -0.52 1.69
CA VAL A 33 -10.64 -0.46 3.12
C VAL A 33 -11.94 -0.48 3.93
N GLU A 34 -11.99 -1.24 5.02
CA GLU A 34 -13.15 -1.38 5.89
C GLU A 34 -12.73 -1.46 7.36
N PRO A 35 -13.30 -0.64 8.27
CA PRO A 35 -14.16 0.50 7.98
C PRO A 35 -13.40 1.64 7.27
N MET A 36 -14.14 2.44 6.50
CA MET A 36 -13.61 3.66 5.85
C MET A 36 -13.59 4.88 6.78
N LEU A 37 -14.28 4.82 7.92
CA LEU A 37 -14.38 5.89 8.93
C LEU A 37 -13.99 5.31 10.29
N GLY A 38 -13.20 6.05 11.05
CA GLY A 38 -12.97 5.71 12.45
C GLY A 38 -11.95 6.62 13.14
N LYS A 39 -11.90 6.52 14.46
CA LYS A 39 -10.89 7.18 15.29
C LYS A 39 -9.55 6.42 15.36
N ALA A 40 -8.54 7.07 15.93
CA ALA A 40 -7.26 6.45 16.23
C ALA A 40 -7.41 5.12 16.99
N GLY A 41 -6.63 4.11 16.61
CA GLY A 41 -6.63 2.78 17.21
C GLY A 41 -7.69 1.82 16.63
N THR A 42 -8.66 2.30 15.84
CA THR A 42 -9.61 1.45 15.13
C THR A 42 -8.87 0.50 14.19
N GLU A 43 -9.21 -0.78 14.24
CA GLU A 43 -8.67 -1.77 13.31
C GLU A 43 -9.39 -1.69 11.97
N ILE A 44 -8.61 -1.65 10.90
CA ILE A 44 -9.09 -1.62 9.52
C ILE A 44 -8.51 -2.79 8.74
N THR A 45 -9.30 -3.28 7.79
CA THR A 45 -8.94 -4.30 6.81
C THR A 45 -8.83 -3.66 5.44
N VAL A 46 -7.68 -3.85 4.79
CA VAL A 46 -7.40 -3.41 3.42
C VAL A 46 -7.41 -4.62 2.51
N THR A 47 -8.17 -4.54 1.43
CA THR A 47 -8.24 -5.58 0.38
C THR A 47 -7.61 -5.06 -0.90
N GLY A 48 -6.94 -5.95 -1.64
CA GLY A 48 -6.23 -5.55 -2.86
C GLY A 48 -5.59 -6.70 -3.63
N GLU A 49 -4.68 -6.35 -4.52
CA GLU A 49 -3.89 -7.23 -5.38
C GLU A 49 -2.40 -6.96 -5.16
N HIS A 50 -1.59 -8.02 -5.11
CA HIS A 50 -0.13 -7.92 -4.99
C HIS A 50 0.34 -7.20 -3.70
N ILE A 51 -0.38 -7.40 -2.60
CA ILE A 51 -0.11 -6.70 -1.32
C ILE A 51 0.60 -7.59 -0.29
N GLY A 52 1.08 -8.75 -0.74
CA GLY A 52 1.76 -9.73 0.07
C GLY A 52 3.11 -9.27 0.62
N LYS A 53 3.62 -10.05 1.57
CA LYS A 53 4.88 -9.80 2.27
C LYS A 53 6.08 -9.75 1.35
N ASP A 54 6.00 -10.36 0.17
CA ASP A 54 7.11 -10.38 -0.78
C ASP A 54 7.25 -9.04 -1.53
N LEU A 55 6.17 -8.25 -1.61
CA LEU A 55 6.11 -7.01 -2.39
C LEU A 55 5.99 -5.76 -1.55
N VAL A 56 5.32 -5.80 -0.40
CA VAL A 56 5.10 -4.61 0.44
C VAL A 56 5.99 -4.67 1.68
N ALA A 57 6.82 -3.64 1.86
CA ALA A 57 7.73 -3.48 2.99
C ALA A 57 7.05 -2.73 4.15
N GLU A 58 6.39 -1.62 3.85
CA GLU A 58 5.80 -0.72 4.86
C GLU A 58 4.48 -0.14 4.38
N LEU A 59 3.63 0.23 5.34
CA LEU A 59 2.33 0.87 5.13
C LEU A 59 2.32 2.23 5.84
N TYR A 60 1.73 3.23 5.20
CA TYR A 60 1.61 4.58 5.72
C TYR A 60 0.20 5.14 5.52
N PHE A 61 -0.22 6.01 6.42
CA PHE A 61 -1.30 6.96 6.21
C PHE A 61 -0.68 8.27 5.73
N THR A 62 -1.16 8.82 4.61
CA THR A 62 -0.64 10.07 4.05
C THR A 62 -1.76 11.04 3.67
N ASP A 63 -1.56 12.32 3.97
CA ASP A 63 -2.38 13.43 3.46
C ASP A 63 -1.71 14.12 2.25
N GLY A 64 -0.57 13.60 1.77
CA GLY A 64 0.28 14.20 0.73
C GLY A 64 1.29 15.22 1.27
N LYS A 65 1.32 15.47 2.59
CA LYS A 65 2.29 16.34 3.27
C LYS A 65 3.00 15.64 4.42
N THR A 66 2.27 14.81 5.16
CA THR A 66 2.73 14.07 6.33
C THR A 66 2.46 12.59 6.12
N ASP A 67 3.53 11.79 6.18
CA ASP A 67 3.46 10.34 6.08
C ASP A 67 3.59 9.73 7.48
N ILE A 68 2.58 8.98 7.89
CA ILE A 68 2.50 8.33 9.18
C ILE A 68 2.66 6.84 8.98
N LYS A 69 3.81 6.29 9.38
CA LYS A 69 4.06 4.84 9.30
C LYS A 69 3.12 4.08 10.23
N THR A 70 2.50 3.02 9.70
CA THR A 70 1.55 2.19 10.42
C THR A 70 1.98 0.72 10.38
N PRO A 71 2.11 0.05 11.54
CA PRO A 71 2.37 -1.38 11.58
C PRO A 71 1.24 -2.20 10.93
N MET A 72 1.61 -3.15 10.07
CA MET A 72 0.70 -4.17 9.55
C MET A 72 0.59 -5.30 10.58
N LEU A 73 -0.63 -5.60 11.04
CA LEU A 73 -0.92 -6.66 12.00
C LEU A 73 -0.93 -8.03 11.31
N THR A 74 -1.65 -8.14 10.20
CA THR A 74 -1.65 -9.31 9.32
C THR A 74 -1.46 -8.88 7.88
N GLN A 75 -0.92 -9.79 7.06
CA GLN A 75 -0.63 -9.54 5.65
C GLN A 75 -0.63 -10.86 4.88
N THR A 76 -1.46 -10.92 3.85
CA THR A 76 -1.54 -11.95 2.80
C THR A 76 -1.37 -11.29 1.44
N ASP A 77 -1.42 -12.07 0.36
CA ASP A 77 -1.27 -11.52 -1.00
C ASP A 77 -2.42 -10.58 -1.42
N THR A 78 -3.57 -10.64 -0.72
CA THR A 78 -4.79 -9.89 -1.03
C THR A 78 -5.37 -9.11 0.14
N THR A 79 -4.84 -9.26 1.36
CA THR A 79 -5.38 -8.63 2.57
C THR A 79 -4.29 -8.11 3.51
N ILE A 80 -4.46 -6.90 4.04
CA ILE A 80 -3.66 -6.35 5.13
C ILE A 80 -4.62 -5.90 6.24
N THR A 81 -4.34 -6.23 7.50
CA THR A 81 -5.00 -5.59 8.64
C THR A 81 -4.05 -4.68 9.39
N CYS A 82 -4.52 -3.52 9.83
CA CYS A 82 -3.73 -2.57 10.61
C CYS A 82 -4.65 -1.71 11.50
N LYS A 83 -4.06 -0.86 12.35
CA LYS A 83 -4.82 0.12 13.14
C LYS A 83 -4.59 1.53 12.60
N ILE A 84 -5.62 2.37 12.67
CA ILE A 84 -5.48 3.81 12.46
C ILE A 84 -4.43 4.35 13.45
N PRO A 85 -3.36 5.04 12.99
CA PRO A 85 -2.27 5.45 13.87
C PRO A 85 -2.70 6.56 14.84
N ALA A 86 -2.00 6.69 15.98
CA ALA A 86 -2.41 7.58 17.07
C ALA A 86 -2.27 9.08 16.75
N ASN A 87 -1.39 9.45 15.81
CA ASN A 87 -1.04 10.81 15.45
C ASN A 87 -1.78 11.30 14.19
N VAL A 88 -2.88 10.64 13.80
CA VAL A 88 -3.79 11.19 12.79
C VAL A 88 -4.51 12.43 13.31
N LYS A 89 -4.85 13.34 12.41
CA LYS A 89 -5.64 14.52 12.75
C LYS A 89 -7.15 14.22 12.60
N PRO A 90 -7.98 14.56 13.60
CA PRO A 90 -9.44 14.49 13.48
C PRO A 90 -9.96 15.26 12.26
N GLY A 91 -11.01 14.73 11.61
CA GLY A 91 -11.63 15.34 10.43
C GLY A 91 -10.81 15.31 9.14
N VAL A 92 -9.61 14.71 9.15
CA VAL A 92 -8.77 14.58 7.95
C VAL A 92 -9.03 13.25 7.25
N ARG A 93 -9.01 13.27 5.92
CA ARG A 93 -9.12 12.08 5.07
C ARG A 93 -7.75 11.67 4.54
N TYR A 94 -7.21 10.57 5.07
CA TYR A 94 -5.92 10.03 4.68
C TYR A 94 -6.06 9.06 3.50
N ARG A 95 -5.07 9.07 2.61
CA ARG A 95 -4.81 7.97 1.67
C ARG A 95 -3.92 6.94 2.37
N LEU A 96 -3.94 5.72 1.85
CA LEU A 96 -2.91 4.75 2.21
C LEU A 96 -1.76 4.82 1.19
N MET A 97 -0.55 4.57 1.66
CA MET A 97 0.64 4.53 0.83
C MET A 97 1.49 3.33 1.23
N VAL A 98 2.09 2.65 0.26
CA VAL A 98 2.96 1.50 0.49
C VAL A 98 4.38 1.81 0.06
N LEU A 99 5.36 1.29 0.80
CA LEU A 99 6.73 1.14 0.33
C LEU A 99 6.90 -0.26 -0.25
N THR A 100 7.30 -0.36 -1.52
CA THR A 100 7.59 -1.67 -2.13
C THR A 100 8.93 -2.25 -1.68
N LYS A 101 9.05 -3.57 -1.71
CA LYS A 101 10.33 -4.29 -1.67
C LYS A 101 10.94 -4.35 -3.07
N GLY A 102 12.17 -4.86 -3.15
CA GLY A 102 12.87 -5.08 -4.42
C GLY A 102 14.15 -4.25 -4.53
N LYS A 103 14.75 -4.27 -5.72
CA LYS A 103 16.00 -3.54 -6.00
C LYS A 103 15.81 -2.03 -5.99
N GLU A 104 14.60 -1.58 -6.31
CA GLU A 104 14.22 -0.17 -6.33
C GLU A 104 12.93 0.03 -5.51
N PRO A 105 13.04 0.14 -4.17
CA PRO A 105 11.89 0.46 -3.32
C PRO A 105 11.25 1.78 -3.73
N ARG A 106 9.92 1.79 -3.85
CA ARG A 106 9.14 2.96 -4.26
C ARG A 106 7.97 3.17 -3.32
N LEU A 107 7.67 4.44 -3.06
CA LEU A 107 6.44 4.86 -2.39
C LEU A 107 5.32 4.97 -3.43
N ILE A 108 4.20 4.29 -3.16
CA ILE A 108 3.05 4.24 -4.05
C ILE A 108 1.80 4.62 -3.26
N GLU A 109 1.26 5.80 -3.51
CA GLU A 109 -0.04 6.20 -2.97
C GLU A 109 -1.16 5.36 -3.59
N GLN A 110 -2.08 4.93 -2.74
CA GLN A 110 -3.20 4.07 -3.09
C GLN A 110 -4.50 4.87 -3.20
N PRO A 111 -5.45 4.44 -4.04
CA PRO A 111 -6.68 5.20 -4.30
C PRO A 111 -7.68 5.16 -3.12
N VAL A 112 -7.51 4.21 -2.19
CA VAL A 112 -8.37 4.06 -1.01
C VAL A 112 -8.11 5.14 0.02
N ARG A 113 -9.14 5.45 0.81
CA ARG A 113 -9.10 6.53 1.81
C ARG A 113 -9.76 6.11 3.10
N VAL A 114 -9.20 6.59 4.21
CA VAL A 114 -9.74 6.44 5.57
C VAL A 114 -10.00 7.83 6.13
N GLU A 115 -11.23 8.07 6.55
CA GLU A 115 -11.67 9.30 7.18
C GLU A 115 -11.54 9.17 8.70
N ILE A 116 -10.96 10.20 9.31
CA ILE A 116 -10.82 10.26 10.76
C ILE A 116 -12.00 11.04 11.32
N GLU A 117 -12.72 10.41 12.25
CA GLU A 117 -13.82 11.05 12.96
C GLU A 117 -13.36 12.39 13.58
N GLY A 118 -14.23 13.40 13.54
CA GLY A 118 -13.98 14.67 14.20
C GLY A 118 -14.07 14.52 15.72
N GLU A 119 -13.41 15.40 16.46
CA GLU A 119 -13.67 15.54 17.90
C GLU A 119 -15.04 16.21 18.06
N GLU A 120 -16.03 15.46 18.54
CA GLU A 120 -17.25 16.05 19.06
C GLU A 120 -16.85 16.85 20.31
N THR A 121 -16.86 18.18 20.19
CA THR A 121 -16.71 19.05 21.36
C THR A 121 -18.03 18.96 22.13
N GLU A 122 -18.08 18.08 23.12
CA GLU A 122 -19.15 18.12 24.13
C GLU A 122 -19.03 19.47 24.87
N GLU A 123 -19.90 20.42 24.53
CA GLU A 123 -20.14 21.60 25.35
C GLU A 123 -20.70 21.12 26.69
N GLU A 124 -19.92 21.26 27.77
CA GLU A 124 -20.38 21.04 29.14
C GLU A 124 -21.60 21.93 29.43
N GLU A 125 -22.79 21.35 29.43
CA GLU A 125 -23.99 21.99 29.95
C GLU A 125 -23.86 22.11 31.48
N GLU A 126 -23.23 23.19 31.94
CA GLU A 126 -23.18 23.61 33.33
C GLU A 126 -24.60 23.96 33.81
N THR A 127 -25.36 22.94 34.20
CA THR A 127 -26.63 23.10 34.90
C THR A 127 -26.38 23.73 36.27
N LYS A 128 -26.43 25.07 36.30
CA LYS A 128 -26.54 25.87 37.52
C LYS A 128 -27.61 25.25 38.42
N THR A 129 -27.17 24.70 39.54
CA THR A 129 -28.04 24.35 40.66
C THR A 129 -28.62 25.66 41.22
N PRO A 130 -29.95 25.86 41.29
CA PRO A 130 -30.47 26.83 42.22
C PRO A 130 -30.47 26.17 43.60
N THR A 131 -29.40 26.42 44.35
CA THR A 131 -29.46 26.32 45.82
C THR A 131 -30.54 27.30 46.28
N GLY A 132 -31.49 26.80 47.05
CA GLY A 132 -32.76 27.48 47.29
C GLY A 132 -32.68 28.79 48.06
N LEU A 133 -33.79 29.51 48.01
CA LEU A 133 -34.50 30.14 49.13
C LEU A 133 -35.90 30.54 48.66
#